data_AF-A0AA43BFD5-F1
#
_entry.id   AF-A0AA43BFD5-F1
#
_cell.length_a   1.000
_cell.length_b   1.000
_cell.length_c   1.000
_cell.angle_alpha   90.00
_cell.angle_beta   90.00
_cell.angle_gamma   90.00
#
_symmetry.space_group_name_H-M   'P 1'
#
loop_
_entity.id
_entity.type
_entity.pdbx_description
1 polymer ?
#
loop_
_entity_poly.entity_id
_entity_poly.type
_entity_poly.pdbx_seq_one_letter_code
_entity_poly.pdbx_strand_id
1 'polypeptide(L)' 'MAYTRYKGDPYWKRAKVDGTSADGSLYRKGERVFFYPRTGATYAGDAAARASAEFDELAALEG' A
#
# COMPACT_ATOMS: atom_id res chain seq x y z
N MET A 1 8.04 -4.15 -19.73
CA MET A 1 6.85 -4.84 -19.17
C MET A 1 5.77 -3.82 -18.87
N ALA A 2 4.60 -3.91 -19.53
CA ALA A 2 3.43 -3.12 -19.15
C ALA A 2 2.75 -3.83 -17.98
N TYR A 3 2.96 -3.33 -16.77
CA TYR A 3 2.22 -3.79 -15.60
C TYR A 3 0.74 -3.42 -15.85
N THR A 4 -0.09 -4.42 -16.14
CA THR A 4 -1.52 -4.17 -16.21
C THR A 4 -1.97 -4.07 -14.77
N ARG A 5 -1.97 -2.86 -14.18
CA ARG A 5 -2.50 -2.59 -12.83
C ARG A 5 -3.90 -3.23 -12.78
N TYR A 6 -4.02 -4.37 -12.13
CA TYR A 6 -5.29 -5.01 -11.94
C TYR A 6 -6.14 -4.08 -11.08
N LYS A 7 -7.43 -4.07 -11.37
CA LYS A 7 -8.44 -3.22 -10.73
C LYS A 7 -8.66 -3.72 -9.28
N GLY A 8 -7.66 -3.53 -8.43
CA GLY A 8 -7.54 -4.21 -7.15
C GLY A 8 -6.12 -4.25 -6.57
N ASP A 9 -5.10 -3.89 -7.35
CA ASP A 9 -3.73 -3.93 -6.86
C ASP A 9 -3.47 -2.87 -5.79
N PRO A 10 -2.66 -3.20 -4.78
CA PRO A 10 -2.20 -2.24 -3.80
C PRO A 10 -1.36 -1.16 -4.48
N TYR A 11 -1.50 0.08 -4.00
CA TYR A 11 -0.74 1.19 -4.58
C TYR A 11 -0.35 2.22 -3.53
N TRP A 12 0.77 2.88 -3.83
CA TRP A 12 1.21 4.04 -3.07
C TRP A 12 0.31 5.24 -3.32
N LYS A 13 -0.15 5.86 -2.24
CA LYS A 13 -0.85 7.14 -2.28
C LYS A 13 -0.39 8.05 -1.16
N ARG A 14 -0.79 9.32 -1.23
CA ARG A 14 -0.65 10.24 -0.10
C ARG A 14 -1.92 10.24 0.73
N ALA A 15 -1.78 10.18 2.05
CA ALA A 15 -2.88 10.30 2.98
C ALA A 15 -3.53 11.69 2.82
N LYS A 16 -4.84 11.72 2.57
CA LYS A 16 -5.60 12.98 2.44
C LYS A 16 -6.03 13.54 3.80
N VAL A 17 -6.07 12.68 4.80
CA VAL A 17 -6.44 12.94 6.18
C VAL A 17 -5.51 12.15 7.09
N ASP A 18 -5.36 12.58 8.32
CA ASP A 18 -4.82 11.77 9.42
C ASP A 18 -5.69 10.53 9.66
N GLY A 19 -5.05 9.46 10.11
CA GLY A 19 -5.73 8.19 10.34
C GLY A 19 -4.83 7.12 10.94
N THR A 20 -5.40 5.93 11.05
CA THR A 20 -4.73 4.77 11.62
C THR A 20 -4.55 3.71 10.53
N SER A 21 -3.32 3.24 10.40
CA SER A 21 -2.92 2.14 9.54
C SER A 21 -3.48 0.81 10.05
N ALA A 22 -3.53 -0.20 9.19
CA ALA A 22 -4.06 -1.53 9.51
C ALA A 22 -3.26 -2.26 10.61
N ASP A 23 -2.00 -1.88 10.82
CA ASP A 23 -1.13 -2.36 11.91
C ASP A 23 -1.29 -1.55 13.21
N GLY A 24 -2.17 -0.55 13.25
CA GLY A 24 -2.33 0.37 14.38
C GLY A 24 -1.40 1.58 14.35
N SER A 25 -0.49 1.70 13.37
CA SER A 25 0.39 2.86 13.24
C SER A 25 -0.40 4.11 12.86
N LEU A 26 -0.20 5.22 13.55
CA LEU A 26 -0.82 6.49 13.18
C LEU A 26 -0.06 7.11 12.00
N TYR A 27 -0.80 7.62 11.02
CA TYR A 27 -0.25 8.39 9.91
C TYR A 27 -0.93 9.74 9.78
N ARG A 28 -0.19 10.71 9.28
CA ARG A 28 -0.68 12.08 9.10
C ARG A 28 -1.06 12.35 7.65
N LYS A 29 -1.97 13.32 7.48
CA LYS A 29 -2.23 13.92 6.17
C LYS A 29 -0.92 14.34 5.50
N GLY A 30 -0.75 13.94 4.25
CA GLY A 30 0.44 14.22 3.44
C GLY A 30 1.48 13.09 3.46
N GLU A 31 1.41 12.17 4.42
CA GLU A 31 2.32 11.03 4.48
C GLU A 31 2.06 10.03 3.36
N ARG A 32 3.12 9.29 2.99
CA ARG A 32 3.06 8.26 1.97
C ARG A 32 2.55 6.97 2.61
N VAL A 33 1.43 6.48 2.12
CA VAL A 33 0.76 5.27 2.61
C VAL A 33 0.54 4.29 1.47
N PHE A 34 0.58 3.00 1.78
CA PHE A 34 0.33 1.93 0.83
C PHE A 34 -1.08 1.39 1.04
N PHE A 35 -1.93 1.51 0.02
CA PHE A 35 -3.36 1.23 0.13
C PHE A 35 -3.75 -0.01 -0.66
N TYR A 36 -4.45 -0.95 0.00
CA TYR A 36 -5.01 -2.16 -0.57
C TYR A 36 -6.50 -1.97 -0.87
N PRO A 37 -6.90 -1.69 -2.12
CA PRO A 37 -8.31 -1.44 -2.45
C PRO A 37 -9.22 -2.66 -2.27
N ARG A 38 -8.66 -3.89 -2.28
CA ARG A 38 -9.43 -5.13 -2.09
C ARG A 38 -9.89 -5.34 -0.66
N THR A 39 -9.06 -4.98 0.32
CA THR A 39 -9.34 -5.15 1.76
C THR A 39 -9.69 -3.83 2.47
N GLY A 40 -9.43 -2.69 1.82
CA GLY A 40 -9.50 -1.37 2.45
C GLY A 40 -8.33 -1.09 3.41
N ALA A 41 -7.36 -2.00 3.52
CA ALA A 41 -6.21 -1.83 4.40
C ALA A 41 -5.31 -0.70 3.91
N THR A 42 -4.86 0.13 4.84
CA THR A 42 -3.87 1.19 4.58
C THR A 42 -2.68 0.93 5.48
N TYR A 43 -1.49 0.87 4.92
CA TYR A 43 -0.24 0.74 5.66
C TYR A 43 0.54 2.04 5.61
N ALA A 44 1.19 2.41 6.71
CA ALA A 44 2.05 3.60 6.81
C ALA A 44 3.48 3.25 7.22
N GLY A 45 4.42 4.16 6.96
CA GLY A 45 5.82 4.03 7.38
C GLY A 45 6.49 2.74 6.91
N ASP A 46 7.22 2.09 7.82
CA ASP A 46 7.93 0.82 7.55
C ASP A 46 6.99 -0.33 7.15
N ALA A 47 5.78 -0.40 7.71
CA ALA A 47 4.80 -1.40 7.33
C ALA A 47 4.38 -1.23 5.87
N ALA A 48 4.25 0.02 5.40
CA ALA A 48 3.96 0.31 4.00
C ALA A 48 5.09 -0.13 3.06
N ALA A 49 6.34 0.09 3.47
CA ALA A 49 7.51 -0.31 2.70
C ALA A 49 7.62 -1.84 2.59
N ARG A 50 7.39 -2.56 3.69
CA ARG A 50 7.35 -4.04 3.70
C ARG A 50 6.21 -4.58 2.85
N ALA A 51 5.01 -4.05 3.03
CA ALA A 51 3.83 -4.46 2.25
C ALA A 51 4.02 -4.24 0.74
N SER A 52 4.67 -3.14 0.34
CA SER A 52 5.04 -2.91 -1.05
C SER A 52 6.08 -3.91 -1.54
N ALA A 53 7.12 -4.20 -0.75
CA ALA A 53 8.15 -5.16 -1.14
C ALA A 53 7.59 -6.58 -1.30
N GLU A 54 6.74 -7.03 -0.37
CA GLU A 54 6.05 -8.33 -0.46
C GLU A 54 5.15 -8.38 -1.70
N PHE A 55 4.45 -7.29 -2.03
CA PHE A 55 3.62 -7.23 -3.24
C PHE A 55 4.48 -7.26 -4.52
N ASP A 56 5.58 -6.50 -4.57
CA ASP A 56 6.49 -6.49 -5.70
C ASP A 56 7.15 -7.86 -5.92
N GLU A 57 7.49 -8.58 -4.84
CA GLU A 57 8.02 -9.95 -4.90
C GLU A 57 6.98 -10.95 -5.43
N LEU A 58 5.74 -10.89 -4.93
CA LEU A 58 4.63 -11.70 -5.44
C LEU A 58 4.33 -11.41 -6.91
N ALA A 59 4.30 -10.12 -7.27
CA ALA A 59 4.07 -9.69 -8.65
C ALA A 59 5.21 -10.12 -9.59
N ALA A 60 6.45 -10.22 -9.08
CA ALA A 60 7.59 -10.73 -9.83
C ALA A 60 7.55 -12.26 -10.03
N LEU A 61 6.82 -13.00 -9.18
CA LEU A 61 6.71 -14.46 -9.23
C LEU A 61 5.54 -14.95 -10.10
N GLU A 62 4.54 -14.10 -10.34
CA GLU A 62 3.42 -14.36 -11.27
C GLU A 62 3.69 -13.95 -12.74
N GLY A 63 4.89 -13.47 -13.07
CA GLY A 63 5.31 -13.08 -14.43
C GLY A 63 6.24 -14.08 -15.10
#